data_AF-A0A485BPF5-F1
#
_entry.id   AF-A0A485BPF5-F1
#
_cell.length_a   1.000
_cell.length_b   1.000
_cell.length_c   1.000
_cell.angle_alpha   90.00
_cell.angle_beta   90.00
_cell.angle_gamma   90.00
#
_symmetry.space_group_name_H-M   'P 1'
#
loop_
_entity.id
_entity.type
_entity.pdbx_description
1 polymer ?
#
loop_
_entity_poly.entity_id
_entity_poly.type
_entity_poly.pdbx_seq_one_letter_code
_entity_poly.pdbx_strand_id
1 'polypeptide(L)'
;MQQDLLSVNIQPDGEMNASADELSWHERLRTRLGRVAARRSVVAPTAMEIMTTSIQVLENRLKRNRMAGDPPDILIQPFCPQISTLDFHRASSAIAAGQQAVEKKTDELLPLVQSST
;
A
#
# COMPACT_ATOMS: atom_id res chain seq x y z
N MET A 1 -39.11 -73.55 11.74
CA MET A 1 -38.62 -72.16 11.60
C MET A 1 -37.43 -72.21 10.67
N GLN A 2 -37.66 -72.02 9.38
CA GLN A 2 -36.65 -72.16 8.32
C GLN A 2 -36.33 -70.77 7.74
N GLN A 3 -35.09 -70.65 7.24
CA GLN A 3 -34.59 -69.75 6.18
C GLN A 3 -33.96 -68.41 6.61
N ASP A 4 -32.64 -68.50 6.86
CA ASP A 4 -31.64 -67.56 6.37
C ASP A 4 -31.70 -67.52 4.84
N LEU A 5 -32.07 -66.38 4.23
CA LEU A 5 -31.88 -66.13 2.81
C LEU A 5 -31.82 -64.62 2.51
N LEU A 6 -30.65 -64.21 2.00
CA LEU A 6 -30.41 -63.18 0.99
C LEU A 6 -30.21 -61.73 1.46
N SER A 7 -28.92 -61.40 1.61
CA SER A 7 -28.36 -60.06 1.48
C SER A 7 -28.76 -59.45 0.13
N VAL A 8 -29.59 -58.41 0.18
CA VAL A 8 -29.89 -57.56 -0.97
C VAL A 8 -28.66 -56.68 -1.24
N ASN A 9 -27.88 -57.08 -2.24
CA ASN A 9 -26.88 -56.23 -2.87
C ASN A 9 -27.61 -55.32 -3.87
N ILE A 10 -27.83 -54.05 -3.50
CA ILE A 10 -28.31 -53.03 -4.44
C ILE A 10 -27.09 -52.50 -5.18
N GLN A 11 -26.81 -53.12 -6.32
CA GLN A 11 -25.98 -52.52 -7.37
C GLN A 11 -26.95 -51.82 -8.34
N PRO A 12 -26.86 -50.49 -8.54
CA PRO A 12 -27.67 -49.81 -9.55
C PRO A 12 -26.99 -49.94 -10.92
N ASP A 13 -27.64 -50.64 -11.86
CA ASP A 13 -27.27 -50.66 -13.27
C ASP A 13 -28.21 -49.75 -14.08
N GLY A 14 -27.65 -48.99 -15.02
CA GLY A 14 -28.39 -48.48 -16.18
C GLY A 14 -28.48 -46.95 -16.34
N GLU A 15 -27.35 -46.35 -16.69
CA GLU A 15 -27.15 -45.22 -17.61
C GLU A 15 -28.28 -44.20 -17.84
N MET A 16 -28.10 -42.97 -17.35
CA MET A 16 -28.37 -41.78 -18.16
C MET A 16 -27.58 -40.57 -17.64
N ASN A 17 -26.41 -40.35 -18.25
CA ASN A 17 -25.73 -39.07 -18.51
C ASN A 17 -26.24 -37.80 -17.79
N ALA A 18 -26.26 -37.81 -16.46
CA ALA A 18 -26.33 -36.60 -15.64
C ALA A 18 -24.90 -36.30 -15.18
N SER A 19 -24.26 -35.45 -15.99
CA SER A 19 -23.42 -34.37 -15.52
C SER A 19 -22.04 -34.68 -14.90
N ALA A 20 -21.18 -35.36 -15.65
CA ALA A 20 -19.72 -35.19 -15.51
C ALA A 20 -19.31 -33.71 -15.66
N ASP A 21 -20.05 -32.95 -16.48
CA ASP A 21 -19.91 -31.49 -16.58
C ASP A 21 -20.40 -30.75 -15.32
N GLU A 22 -21.32 -31.35 -14.52
CA GLU A 22 -21.74 -30.71 -13.27
C GLU A 22 -20.72 -30.80 -12.14
N LEU A 23 -20.02 -31.93 -12.05
CA LEU A 23 -18.94 -32.10 -11.10
C LEU A 23 -17.74 -31.18 -11.47
N SER A 24 -17.47 -31.02 -12.77
CA SER A 24 -16.43 -30.13 -13.32
C SER A 24 -16.75 -28.64 -13.12
N TRP A 25 -18.00 -28.19 -13.31
CA TRP A 25 -18.34 -26.78 -13.04
C TRP A 25 -18.22 -26.45 -11.56
N HIS A 26 -18.59 -27.37 -10.66
CA HIS A 26 -18.45 -27.17 -9.22
C HIS A 26 -16.99 -27.03 -8.81
N GLU A 27 -16.09 -27.82 -9.39
CA GLU A 27 -14.65 -27.72 -9.15
C GLU A 27 -14.05 -26.43 -9.71
N ARG A 28 -14.44 -26.02 -10.92
CA ARG A 28 -14.01 -24.76 -11.53
C ARG A 28 -14.57 -23.54 -10.79
N LEU A 29 -15.80 -23.61 -10.28
CA LEU A 29 -16.43 -22.57 -9.48
C LEU A 29 -15.78 -22.48 -8.10
N ARG A 30 -15.50 -23.60 -7.43
CA ARG A 30 -14.73 -23.62 -6.18
C ARG A 30 -13.32 -23.08 -6.37
N THR A 31 -12.67 -23.37 -7.49
CA THR A 31 -11.32 -22.87 -7.79
C THR A 31 -11.31 -21.37 -8.07
N ARG A 32 -12.35 -20.84 -8.74
CA ARG A 32 -12.52 -19.39 -8.94
C ARG A 32 -12.93 -18.66 -7.65
N LEU A 33 -13.79 -19.26 -6.83
CA LEU A 33 -14.20 -18.71 -5.53
C LEU A 33 -13.05 -18.74 -4.50
N GLY A 34 -12.22 -19.79 -4.51
CA GLY A 34 -11.02 -19.90 -3.69
C GLY A 34 -9.97 -18.82 -4.02
N ARG A 35 -9.90 -18.37 -5.29
CA ARG A 35 -9.04 -17.24 -5.69
C ARG A 35 -9.59 -15.87 -5.26
N VAL A 36 -10.90 -15.74 -5.05
CA VAL A 36 -11.54 -14.50 -4.55
C VAL A 36 -11.52 -14.43 -3.02
N ALA A 37 -11.46 -15.58 -2.34
CA ALA A 37 -11.39 -15.68 -0.87
C ALA A 37 -10.04 -15.31 -0.27
N ALA A 38 -9.00 -15.12 -1.09
CA ALA A 38 -7.81 -14.34 -0.70
C ALA A 38 -8.16 -12.84 -0.67
N ARG A 39 -9.24 -12.48 0.04
CA ARG A 39 -9.50 -11.10 0.43
C ARG A 39 -8.33 -10.71 1.32
N ARG A 40 -7.41 -9.95 0.74
CA ARG A 40 -6.36 -9.23 1.43
C ARG A 40 -7.01 -8.59 2.66
N SER A 41 -6.67 -9.07 3.85
CA SER A 41 -7.12 -8.46 5.10
C SER A 41 -6.57 -7.04 5.10
N VAL A 42 -7.40 -6.07 4.73
CA VAL A 42 -7.05 -4.66 4.85
C VAL A 42 -7.02 -4.40 6.35
N VAL A 43 -5.82 -4.39 6.91
CA VAL A 43 -5.61 -4.00 8.30
C VAL A 43 -6.05 -2.55 8.39
N ALA A 44 -7.06 -2.29 9.22
CA ALA A 44 -7.51 -0.93 9.46
C ALA A 44 -6.35 -0.14 10.10
N PRO A 45 -6.08 1.10 9.63
CA PRO A 45 -5.00 1.91 10.17
C PRO A 45 -5.29 2.25 11.63
N THR A 46 -4.23 2.39 12.41
CA THR A 46 -4.31 2.82 13.81
C THR A 46 -4.72 4.28 13.90
N ALA A 47 -5.29 4.68 15.06
CA ALA A 47 -5.65 6.08 15.30
C ALA A 47 -4.43 7.02 15.12
N MET A 48 -3.24 6.59 15.55
CA MET A 48 -2.01 7.37 15.39
C MET A 48 -1.65 7.57 13.92
N GLU A 49 -1.70 6.53 13.09
CA GLU A 49 -1.42 6.63 11.66
C GLU A 49 -2.39 7.56 10.94
N ILE A 50 -3.69 7.49 11.30
CA ILE A 50 -4.71 8.38 10.76
C ILE A 50 -4.38 9.84 11.11
N MET A 51 -4.04 10.11 12.38
CA MET A 51 -3.71 11.47 12.83
C MET A 51 -2.44 12.00 12.15
N THR A 52 -1.37 11.23 12.11
CA THR A 52 -0.11 11.62 11.43
C THR A 52 -0.34 11.90 9.95
N THR A 53 -1.10 11.04 9.26
CA THR A 53 -1.42 11.24 7.83
C THR A 53 -2.26 12.50 7.63
N SER A 54 -3.24 12.74 8.52
CA SER A 54 -4.09 13.93 8.47
C SER A 54 -3.28 15.22 8.62
N ILE A 55 -2.35 15.25 9.58
CA ILE A 55 -1.44 16.38 9.78
C ILE A 55 -0.57 16.58 8.54
N GLN A 56 0.01 15.52 7.98
CA GLN A 56 0.84 15.62 6.77
C GLN A 56 0.07 16.21 5.58
N VAL A 57 -1.20 15.82 5.41
CA VAL A 57 -2.08 16.36 4.36
C VAL A 57 -2.36 17.85 4.60
N LEU A 58 -2.69 18.23 5.83
CA LEU A 58 -2.94 19.62 6.21
C LEU A 58 -1.70 20.49 6.00
N GLU A 59 -0.53 20.05 6.46
CA GLU A 59 0.74 20.73 6.25
C GLU A 59 1.05 20.91 4.77
N ASN A 60 0.91 19.85 3.97
CA ASN A 60 1.18 19.92 2.54
C ASN A 60 0.22 20.90 1.83
N ARG A 61 -1.05 20.94 2.25
CA ARG A 61 -2.02 21.89 1.69
C ARG A 61 -1.69 23.32 2.09
N LEU A 62 -1.35 23.56 3.35
CA LEU A 62 -0.96 24.88 3.85
C LEU A 62 0.31 25.39 3.15
N LYS A 63 1.36 24.55 3.08
CA LYS A 63 2.63 24.87 2.38
C LYS A 63 2.35 25.25 0.93
N ARG A 64 1.56 24.48 0.19
CA ARG A 64 1.20 24.79 -1.21
C ARG A 64 0.40 26.09 -1.35
N ASN A 65 -0.54 26.34 -0.44
CA ASN A 65 -1.32 27.57 -0.47
C ASN A 65 -0.43 28.80 -0.21
N ARG A 66 0.49 28.71 0.75
CA ARG A 66 1.47 29.78 1.00
C ARG A 66 2.41 29.99 -0.19
N MET A 67 2.99 28.92 -0.74
CA MET A 67 3.85 29.02 -1.92
C MET A 67 3.14 29.64 -3.13
N ALA A 68 1.82 29.46 -3.26
CA ALA A 68 1.04 30.06 -4.34
C ALA A 68 0.70 31.54 -4.09
N GLY A 69 0.53 31.95 -2.81
CA GLY A 69 0.20 33.33 -2.46
C GLY A 69 1.43 34.22 -2.30
N ASP A 70 2.49 33.69 -1.70
CA ASP A 70 3.74 34.38 -1.38
C ASP A 70 4.90 33.39 -1.58
N PRO A 71 5.36 33.21 -2.83
CA PRO A 71 6.46 32.30 -3.14
C PRO A 71 7.79 32.87 -2.58
N PRO A 72 8.68 32.01 -2.05
CA PRO A 72 10.01 32.43 -1.64
C PRO A 72 10.87 32.81 -2.85
N ASP A 73 11.81 33.74 -2.66
CA ASP A 73 12.78 34.11 -3.70
C ASP A 73 13.62 32.91 -4.16
N ILE A 74 14.06 32.09 -3.20
CA ILE A 74 14.81 30.86 -3.45
C ILE A 74 14.22 29.72 -2.62
N LEU A 75 13.92 28.61 -3.30
CA LEU A 75 13.41 27.38 -2.68
C LEU A 75 14.52 26.33 -2.58
N ILE A 76 14.85 25.93 -1.35
CA ILE A 76 15.78 24.83 -1.07
C ILE A 76 14.98 23.62 -0.59
N GLN A 77 15.15 22.48 -1.27
CA GLN A 77 14.45 21.22 -0.95
C GLN A 77 15.45 20.06 -0.86
N PRO A 78 15.89 19.71 0.36
CA PRO A 78 16.72 18.53 0.58
C PRO A 78 15.99 17.23 0.21
N PHE A 79 16.66 16.33 -0.50
CA PHE A 79 16.08 15.07 -0.96
C PHE A 79 16.37 13.94 0.03
N CYS A 80 15.36 13.56 0.81
CA CYS A 80 15.46 12.53 1.86
C CYS A 80 14.28 11.53 1.83
N PRO A 81 14.03 10.80 0.72
CA PRO A 81 12.82 9.98 0.56
C PRO A 81 12.72 8.77 1.51
N GLN A 82 13.85 8.32 2.07
CA GLN A 82 13.91 7.12 2.91
C GLN A 82 13.98 7.45 4.41
N ILE A 83 14.03 8.73 4.79
CA ILE A 83 14.17 9.16 6.20
C ILE A 83 12.78 9.57 6.69
N SER A 84 12.25 8.85 7.68
CA SER A 84 11.00 9.21 8.35
C SER A 84 11.22 10.31 9.39
N THR A 85 10.14 10.96 9.83
CA THR A 85 10.17 12.08 10.79
C THR A 85 10.84 11.73 12.12
N LEU A 86 10.81 10.46 12.53
CA LEU A 86 11.35 9.99 13.81
C LEU A 86 12.68 9.21 13.67
N ASP A 87 13.28 9.17 12.49
CA ASP A 87 14.53 8.43 12.23
C ASP A 87 15.78 9.21 12.68
N PHE A 88 15.89 9.49 13.98
CA PHE A 88 17.00 10.29 14.54
C PHE A 88 18.39 9.68 14.30
N HIS A 89 18.48 8.36 14.19
CA HIS A 89 19.72 7.65 13.88
C HIS A 89 20.29 8.00 12.49
N ARG A 90 19.46 8.52 11.56
CA ARG A 90 19.86 8.93 10.21
C ARG A 90 20.14 10.43 10.08
N ALA A 91 20.25 11.16 11.19
CA ALA A 91 20.45 12.61 11.18
C ALA A 91 21.65 13.05 10.32
N SER A 92 22.77 12.32 10.36
CA SER A 92 23.94 12.60 9.54
C SER A 92 23.63 12.61 8.03
N SER A 93 22.84 11.64 7.57
CA SER A 93 22.40 11.56 6.17
C SER A 93 21.48 12.71 5.78
N ALA A 94 20.60 13.15 6.68
CA ALA A 94 19.71 14.28 6.43
C ALA A 94 20.49 15.61 6.36
N ILE A 95 21.49 15.79 7.23
CA ILE A 95 22.36 16.97 7.23
C ILE A 95 23.16 17.05 5.92
N ALA A 96 23.76 15.93 5.49
CA ALA A 96 24.50 15.86 4.24
C ALA A 96 23.61 16.19 3.02
N ALA A 97 22.37 15.66 2.98
CA ALA A 97 21.41 15.99 1.94
C ALA A 97 21.03 17.50 1.94
N GLY A 98 20.95 18.11 3.12
CA GLY A 98 20.76 19.55 3.29
C GLY A 98 21.93 20.35 2.71
N GLN A 99 23.16 19.99 3.06
CA GLN A 99 24.37 20.62 2.51
C GLN A 99 24.41 20.55 0.98
N GLN A 100 24.18 19.37 0.41
CA GLN A 100 24.13 19.18 -1.04
C GLN A 100 23.02 20.00 -1.72
N ALA A 101 21.86 20.16 -1.06
CA ALA A 101 20.77 20.97 -1.61
C ALA A 101 21.12 22.46 -1.64
N VAL A 102 21.88 22.94 -0.66
CA VAL A 102 22.41 24.32 -0.62
C VAL A 102 23.49 24.51 -1.66
N GLU A 103 24.45 23.59 -1.77
CA GLU A 103 25.54 23.64 -2.77
C GLU A 103 24.99 23.73 -4.21
N LYS A 104 23.92 22.99 -4.51
CA LYS A 104 23.23 23.07 -5.82
C LYS A 104 22.60 24.42 -6.11
N LYS A 105 22.36 25.24 -5.08
CA LYS A 105 21.73 26.56 -5.16
C LYS A 105 22.72 27.70 -4.91
N THR A 106 24.01 27.41 -4.79
CA THR A 106 25.04 28.40 -4.46
C THR A 106 25.04 29.59 -5.42
N ASP A 107 24.89 29.39 -6.72
CA ASP A 107 24.88 30.47 -7.72
C ASP A 107 23.73 31.46 -7.52
N GLU A 108 22.55 30.97 -7.10
CA GLU A 108 21.39 31.79 -6.77
C GLU A 108 21.58 32.51 -5.41
N LEU A 109 22.27 31.88 -4.47
CA LEU A 109 22.46 32.39 -3.10
C LEU A 109 23.55 33.45 -2.96
N LEU A 110 24.67 33.30 -3.70
CA LEU A 110 25.85 34.17 -3.58
C LEU A 110 25.54 35.68 -3.72
N PRO A 111 24.72 36.13 -4.69
CA PRO A 111 24.38 37.54 -4.84
C PRO A 111 23.61 38.11 -3.64
N LEU A 112 22.75 37.31 -3.00
CA LEU A 112 21.92 37.76 -1.88
C LEU A 112 22.73 37.99 -0.60
N VAL A 113 23.77 37.18 -0.37
CA VAL A 113 24.65 37.32 0.80
C VAL A 113 25.48 38.60 0.73
N GLN A 114 25.91 39.00 -0.46
CA GLN A 114 26.73 40.20 -0.66
C GLN A 114 25.93 41.50 -0.55
N SER A 115 24.63 41.46 -0.85
CA SER A 115 23.75 42.62 -0.74
C SER A 115 23.34 43.00 0.70
N SER A 116 23.69 42.19 1.70
CA SER A 116 23.27 42.41 3.10
C SER A 116 24.39 42.91 4.03
N THR A 117 25.55 43.32 3.49
CA THR A 117 26.64 43.99 4.23
C THR A 117 26.79 45.42 3.72
#